data_AF-A0A3Q8CXA5-F1
#
_entry.id   AF-A0A3Q8CXA5-F1
#
_cell.length_a   1.000
_cell.length_b   1.000
_cell.length_c   1.000
_cell.angle_alpha   90.00
_cell.angle_beta   90.00
_cell.angle_gamma   90.00
#
_symmetry.space_group_name_H-M   'P 1'
#
loop_
_entity.id
_entity.type
_entity.pdbx_description
1 polymer ?
#
loop_
_entity_poly.entity_id
_entity_poly.type
_entity_poly.pdbx_seq_one_letter_code
_entity_poly.pdbx_strand_id
1 'polypeptide(L)'
;MRKFISSGDFVEDQFIGRKFERLNDFENAIKAYECAEKSSIKAWGSPPPNIYERQAIIYRKLKDYNSEINIIKKALNYYPDSKPFAYRLERAKKLSKSKINKK
;
A
#
# COMPACT_ATOMS: atom_id res chain seq x y z
N MET A 1 16.63 14.15 2.24
CA MET A 1 15.75 13.79 1.10
C MET A 1 14.64 14.83 0.99
N ARG A 2 14.24 15.23 -0.22
CA ARG A 2 13.09 16.13 -0.42
C ARG A 2 11.80 15.41 -0.01
N LYS A 3 10.95 16.10 0.75
CA LYS A 3 9.62 15.64 1.13
C LYS A 3 8.76 15.45 -0.14
N PHE A 4 7.99 14.37 -0.20
CA PHE A 4 7.00 14.19 -1.26
C PHE A 4 5.97 15.33 -1.26
N ILE A 5 5.65 15.81 -2.46
CA ILE A 5 4.56 16.75 -2.75
C ILE A 5 3.77 16.12 -3.89
N SER A 6 2.45 16.01 -3.73
CA SER A 6 1.56 15.42 -4.74
C SER A 6 1.50 16.29 -5.99
N SER A 7 1.50 15.63 -7.15
CA SER A 7 1.26 16.23 -8.45
C SER A 7 -0.22 16.50 -8.72
N GLY A 8 -1.12 15.91 -7.92
CA GLY A 8 -2.56 15.87 -8.17
C GLY A 8 -2.99 14.80 -9.19
N ASP A 9 -2.05 14.26 -9.97
CA ASP A 9 -2.27 13.17 -10.91
C ASP A 9 -1.90 11.82 -10.27
N PHE A 10 -2.84 10.87 -10.29
CA PHE A 10 -2.62 9.59 -9.62
C PHE A 10 -1.63 8.68 -10.37
N VAL A 11 -1.40 8.85 -11.68
CA VAL A 11 -0.39 8.08 -12.43
C VAL A 11 1.00 8.59 -12.05
N GLU A 12 1.20 9.90 -12.04
CA GLU A 12 2.47 10.51 -11.67
C GLU A 12 2.80 10.27 -10.20
N ASP A 13 1.83 10.39 -9.29
CA ASP A 13 2.04 10.10 -7.87
C ASP A 13 2.42 8.62 -7.63
N GLN A 14 1.87 7.67 -8.41
CA GLN A 14 2.32 6.28 -8.36
C GLN A 14 3.76 6.10 -8.86
N PHE A 15 4.13 6.82 -9.92
CA PHE A 15 5.49 6.78 -10.45
C PHE A 15 6.51 7.35 -9.46
N ILE A 16 6.19 8.48 -8.84
CA ILE A 16 6.97 9.08 -7.76
C ILE A 16 7.06 8.12 -6.55
N GLY A 17 5.95 7.50 -6.16
CA GLY A 17 5.93 6.50 -5.10
C GLY A 17 6.87 5.32 -5.36
N ARG A 18 6.91 4.83 -6.61
CA ARG A 18 7.88 3.79 -7.01
C ARG A 18 9.33 4.27 -6.94
N LYS A 19 9.62 5.53 -7.30
CA LYS A 19 10.97 6.09 -7.17
C LYS A 19 11.42 6.13 -5.71
N PHE A 20 10.58 6.64 -4.80
CA PHE A 20 10.88 6.64 -3.37
C PHE A 20 11.07 5.23 -2.82
N GLU A 21 10.21 4.29 -3.21
CA GLU A 21 10.34 2.89 -2.78
C GLU A 21 11.68 2.27 -3.23
N ARG A 22 12.14 2.56 -4.45
CA ARG A 22 13.44 2.10 -4.95
C ARG A 22 14.63 2.69 -4.18
N LEU A 23 14.44 3.86 -3.57
CA LEU A 23 15.42 4.52 -2.71
C LEU A 23 15.30 4.08 -1.23
N ASN A 24 14.42 3.11 -0.93
CA ASN A 24 14.02 2.71 0.42
C ASN A 24 13.46 3.85 1.29
N ASP A 25 13.01 4.94 0.67
CA ASP A 25 12.28 6.02 1.33
C ASP A 25 10.80 5.63 1.42
N PHE A 26 10.50 4.72 2.35
CA PHE A 26 9.18 4.14 2.49
C PHE A 26 8.14 5.16 2.99
N GLU A 27 8.56 6.15 3.76
CA GLU A 27 7.65 7.19 4.24
C GLU A 27 7.11 8.03 3.09
N ASN A 28 7.99 8.52 2.20
CA ASN A 28 7.54 9.29 1.04
C ASN A 28 6.84 8.41 -0.01
N ALA A 29 7.24 7.15 -0.14
CA ALA A 29 6.55 6.21 -1.02
C ALA A 29 5.09 6.00 -0.61
N ILE A 30 4.83 5.77 0.69
CA ILE A 30 3.46 5.60 1.22
C ILE A 30 2.63 6.85 0.95
N LYS A 31 3.14 8.06 1.28
CA LYS A 31 2.43 9.32 1.03
C LYS A 31 2.06 9.50 -0.44
N ALA A 32 2.95 9.12 -1.35
CA ALA A 32 2.68 9.20 -2.78
C ALA A 32 1.56 8.24 -3.20
N TYR A 33 1.57 7.00 -2.71
CA TYR A 33 0.49 6.05 -2.98
C TYR A 33 -0.85 6.46 -2.36
N GLU A 34 -0.85 7.08 -1.17
CA GLU A 34 -2.08 7.62 -0.55
C GLU A 34 -2.66 8.80 -1.34
N CYS A 35 -1.82 9.69 -1.87
CA CYS A 35 -2.26 10.76 -2.75
C CYS A 35 -2.81 10.23 -4.07
N ALA A 36 -2.12 9.25 -4.69
CA ALA A 36 -2.63 8.58 -5.87
C ALA A 36 -3.98 7.89 -5.62
N GLU A 37 -4.16 7.24 -4.47
CA GLU A 37 -5.45 6.65 -4.09
C GLU A 37 -6.55 7.71 -4.06
N LYS A 38 -6.33 8.82 -3.35
CA LYS A 38 -7.32 9.91 -3.24
C LYS A 38 -7.68 10.51 -4.60
N SER A 39 -6.67 10.81 -5.43
CA SER A 39 -6.88 11.38 -6.76
C SER A 39 -7.59 10.42 -7.71
N SER A 40 -7.27 9.13 -7.67
CA SER A 40 -7.93 8.11 -8.52
C SER A 40 -9.38 7.86 -8.11
N ILE A 41 -9.69 7.84 -6.82
CA ILE A 41 -11.09 7.78 -6.35
C ILE A 41 -11.87 9.00 -6.85
N LYS A 42 -11.28 10.20 -6.77
CA LYS A 42 -11.92 11.43 -7.27
C LYS A 42 -12.15 11.39 -8.78
N ALA A 43 -11.19 10.87 -9.54
CA ALA A 43 -11.26 10.85 -11.00
C ALA A 43 -12.20 9.75 -11.54
N TRP A 44 -12.15 8.56 -10.95
CA TRP A 44 -12.72 7.34 -11.54
C TRP A 44 -13.60 6.52 -10.59
N GLY A 45 -13.77 6.95 -9.33
CA GLY A 45 -14.58 6.25 -8.33
C GLY A 45 -13.91 5.01 -7.72
N SER A 46 -12.78 4.55 -8.27
CA SER A 46 -12.03 3.40 -7.74
C SER A 46 -10.52 3.58 -7.95
N PRO A 47 -9.68 3.23 -6.96
CA PRO A 47 -8.24 3.34 -7.07
C PRO A 47 -7.62 2.10 -7.72
N PRO A 48 -6.64 2.23 -8.62
CA PRO A 48 -5.92 1.11 -9.22
C PRO A 48 -5.38 0.10 -8.19
N PRO A 49 -5.46 -1.22 -8.46
CA PRO A 49 -5.11 -2.25 -7.46
C PRO A 49 -3.62 -2.21 -7.08
N ASN A 50 -2.75 -1.82 -8.01
CA ASN A 50 -1.32 -1.73 -7.79
C ASN A 50 -0.94 -0.74 -6.68
N ILE A 51 -1.74 0.31 -6.43
CA ILE A 51 -1.53 1.25 -5.31
C ILE A 51 -1.50 0.49 -3.97
N TYR A 52 -2.47 -0.40 -3.76
CA TYR A 52 -2.54 -1.22 -2.56
C TYR A 52 -1.47 -2.31 -2.53
N GLU A 53 -1.16 -2.90 -3.68
CA GLU A 53 -0.11 -3.91 -3.75
C GLU A 53 1.25 -3.38 -3.32
N ARG A 54 1.60 -2.15 -3.74
CA ARG A 54 2.87 -1.52 -3.38
C ARG A 54 2.92 -1.13 -1.90
N GLN A 55 1.85 -0.54 -1.38
CA GLN A 55 1.76 -0.24 0.05
C GLN A 55 1.88 -1.51 0.92
N ALA A 56 1.18 -2.59 0.56
CA ALA A 56 1.30 -3.87 1.28
C ALA A 56 2.73 -4.44 1.25
N ILE A 57 3.44 -4.33 0.10
CA ILE A 57 4.85 -4.72 -0.01
C ILE A 57 5.75 -3.87 0.89
N ILE A 58 5.52 -2.56 0.96
CA ILE A 58 6.28 -1.67 1.83
C ILE A 58 6.08 -2.05 3.30
N TYR A 59 4.83 -2.20 3.75
CA TYR A 59 4.55 -2.60 5.12
C TYR A 59 5.12 -3.98 5.47
N ARG A 60 5.16 -4.91 4.51
CA ARG A 60 5.86 -6.19 4.66
C ARG A 60 7.36 -6.00 4.91
N LYS A 61 8.04 -5.14 4.13
CA LYS A 61 9.47 -4.83 4.30
C LYS A 61 9.75 -4.21 5.66
N LEU A 62 8.86 -3.34 6.14
CA LEU A 62 8.91 -2.70 7.45
C LEU A 62 8.55 -3.65 8.62
N LYS A 63 8.12 -4.89 8.34
CA LYS A 63 7.57 -5.84 9.34
C LYS A 63 6.40 -5.23 10.15
N ASP A 64 5.68 -4.29 9.54
CA ASP A 64 4.45 -3.70 10.05
C ASP A 64 3.25 -4.46 9.47
N TYR A 65 3.02 -5.65 10.02
CA TYR A 65 1.96 -6.53 9.54
C TYR A 65 0.56 -6.01 9.83
N ASN A 66 0.39 -5.10 10.81
CA ASN A 66 -0.92 -4.53 11.11
C ASN A 66 -1.33 -3.54 10.01
N SER A 67 -0.42 -2.65 9.62
CA SER A 67 -0.66 -1.74 8.49
C SER A 67 -0.80 -2.50 7.17
N GLU A 68 -0.01 -3.56 6.95
CA GLU A 68 -0.17 -4.45 5.79
C GLU A 68 -1.58 -5.06 5.73
N ILE A 69 -2.08 -5.61 6.85
CA ILE A 69 -3.44 -6.17 6.95
C ILE A 69 -4.49 -5.11 6.63
N ASN A 70 -4.35 -3.89 7.16
CA ASN A 70 -5.32 -2.82 6.96
C ASN A 70 -5.40 -2.39 5.49
N ILE A 71 -4.26 -2.23 4.82
CA ILE A 71 -4.22 -1.92 3.39
C ILE A 71 -4.82 -3.03 2.55
N ILE A 72 -4.52 -4.30 2.86
CA ILE A 72 -5.08 -5.41 2.09
C ILE A 72 -6.60 -5.51 2.28
N LYS A 73 -7.12 -5.27 3.50
CA LYS A 73 -8.57 -5.19 3.74
C LYS A 73 -9.20 -4.05 2.94
N LYS A 74 -8.56 -2.88 2.92
CA LYS A 74 -9.02 -1.74 2.11
C LYS A 74 -9.06 -2.10 0.62
N ALA A 75 -8.03 -2.79 0.12
CA ALA A 75 -8.00 -3.29 -1.25
C ALA A 75 -9.15 -4.27 -1.55
N LEU A 76 -9.45 -5.19 -0.64
CA LEU A 76 -10.55 -6.14 -0.78
C LEU A 76 -11.95 -5.48 -0.77
N ASN A 77 -12.10 -4.28 -0.21
CA ASN A 77 -13.36 -3.53 -0.32
C ASN A 77 -13.63 -3.08 -1.78
N TYR A 78 -12.58 -2.78 -2.54
CA TYR A 78 -12.68 -2.44 -3.97
C TYR A 78 -12.58 -3.67 -4.88
N TYR A 79 -11.89 -4.71 -4.43
CA TYR A 79 -11.56 -5.92 -5.19
C TYR A 79 -11.89 -7.19 -4.40
N PRO A 80 -13.17 -7.47 -4.09
CA PRO A 80 -13.56 -8.54 -3.17
C PRO A 80 -13.14 -9.94 -3.64
N ASP A 81 -13.15 -10.19 -4.95
CA ASP A 81 -12.81 -11.49 -5.52
C ASP A 81 -11.31 -11.65 -5.84
N SER A 82 -10.47 -10.70 -5.41
CA SER A 82 -9.03 -10.74 -5.65
C SER A 82 -8.35 -11.84 -4.82
N LYS A 83 -8.15 -13.00 -5.45
CA LYS A 83 -7.34 -14.10 -4.90
C LYS A 83 -5.95 -13.64 -4.44
N PRO A 84 -5.22 -12.77 -5.17
CA PRO A 84 -3.94 -12.24 -4.69
C PRO A 84 -4.04 -11.49 -3.36
N PHE A 85 -5.04 -10.63 -3.18
CA PHE A 85 -5.23 -9.90 -1.93
C PHE A 85 -5.66 -10.83 -0.78
N ALA A 86 -6.57 -11.77 -1.04
CA ALA A 86 -6.97 -12.77 -0.05
C ALA A 86 -5.77 -13.59 0.45
N TYR A 87 -4.92 -14.07 -0.47
CA TYR A 87 -3.70 -14.82 -0.12
C TYR A 87 -2.73 -13.96 0.71
N ARG A 88 -2.48 -12.70 0.31
CA ARG A 88 -1.61 -11.79 1.06
C ARG A 88 -2.15 -11.51 2.45
N LEU A 89 -3.47 -11.36 2.61
CA LEU A 89 -4.12 -11.13 3.89
C LEU A 89 -3.86 -12.29 4.86
N GLU A 90 -4.05 -13.52 4.41
CA GLU A 90 -3.82 -14.71 5.23
C GLU A 90 -2.35 -14.85 5.64
N ARG A 91 -1.41 -14.55 4.73
CA ARG A 91 0.01 -14.49 5.08
C ARG A 91 0.32 -13.40 6.11
N ALA A 92 -0.23 -12.20 5.95
CA ALA A 92 -0.02 -11.10 6.88
C ALA A 92 -0.56 -11.40 8.28
N LYS A 93 -1.76 -12.00 8.38
CA LYS A 93 -2.34 -12.46 9.65
C LYS A 93 -1.45 -13.48 10.37
N LYS A 94 -0.95 -14.50 9.67
CA LYS A 94 -0.03 -15.50 10.25
C LYS A 94 1.24 -14.86 10.81
N LEU A 95 1.83 -13.95 10.04
CA LEU A 95 3.06 -13.25 10.44
C LEU A 95 2.82 -12.30 11.62
N SER A 96 1.68 -11.60 11.66
CA SER A 96 1.27 -10.79 12.82
C SER A 96 1.13 -11.63 14.10
N LYS A 97 0.41 -12.76 14.05
CA LYS A 97 0.26 -13.67 15.20
C LYS A 97 1.60 -14.22 15.68
N SER A 98 2.47 -14.65 14.77
CA SER A 98 3.80 -15.16 15.13
C SER A 98 4.70 -14.12 15.80
N LYS A 99 4.50 -12.83 15.53
CA LYS A 99 5.23 -11.73 16.16
C LYS A 99 4.77 -11.50 17.61
N ILE A 100 3.50 -11.75 17.91
CA ILE A 100 2.94 -11.65 19.26
C ILE A 100 3.49 -12.78 20.14
N ASN A 101 3.50 -14.01 19.63
CA ASN A 101 3.95 -15.19 20.39
C ASN A 101 5.48 -15.25 20.64
N LYS A 102 6.26 -14.29 20.12
CA LYS A 102 7.73 -14.21 20.27
C LYS A 102 8.17 -13.11 21.23
N LYS A 103 7.24 -12.38 21.83
CA LYS A 103 7.48 -11.40 22.89
C LYS A 103 7.15 -12.02 24.23
#